data_AF-A0A2D6HCW4-F1
#
_entry.id   AF-A0A2D6HCW4-F1
#
_cell.length_a   1.000
_cell.length_b   1.000
_cell.length_c   1.000
_cell.angle_alpha   90.00
_cell.angle_beta   90.00
_cell.angle_gamma   90.00
#
_symmetry.space_group_name_H-M   'P 1'
#
loop_
_entity.id
_entity.type
_entity.pdbx_description
1 polymer ?
#
loop_
_entity_poly.entity_id
_entity_poly.type
_entity_poly.pdbx_seq_one_letter_code
_entity_poly.pdbx_strand_id
1 'polypeptide(L)'
;MTPHFNGEHPASLDPESRILLPAPLRRAREDAAEGAAPVPLVANLEPEGCLCVRRRDCWERHLADVRGLGPRDARARRLSMLMGATAVEVHYDRQHRLRFPERLLRRAGIARGDEEERSVVVVGHFEDLRFWDRERWASFSAEAQRCYAEDLEYAQASPASVPPRSPSGESPAVGSDGFSPGGALPGDAGLRPQAPPSA
;
A
#
# COMPACT_ATOMS: atom_id res chain seq x y z
N MET A 1 -6.38 17.15 2.00
CA MET A 1 -7.35 16.09 1.59
C MET A 1 -6.56 14.95 0.92
N THR A 2 -7.12 13.75 0.72
CA THR A 2 -6.43 12.71 -0.10
C THR A 2 -6.73 12.96 -1.57
N PRO A 3 -5.72 13.02 -2.48
CA PRO A 3 -5.99 13.19 -3.90
C PRO A 3 -6.74 11.98 -4.45
N HIS A 4 -7.60 12.23 -5.43
CA HIS A 4 -8.37 11.22 -6.11
C HIS A 4 -7.97 11.17 -7.58
N PHE A 5 -7.21 10.15 -7.96
CA PHE A 5 -6.67 9.95 -9.30
C PHE A 5 -7.59 9.06 -10.12
N ASN A 6 -7.92 9.48 -11.35
CA ASN A 6 -8.81 8.75 -12.24
C ASN A 6 -8.29 8.71 -13.67
N GLY A 7 -8.71 7.69 -14.40
CA GLY A 7 -8.55 7.55 -15.84
C GLY A 7 -7.21 6.96 -16.27
N GLU A 8 -7.11 6.69 -17.56
CA GLU A 8 -5.94 6.15 -18.22
C GLU A 8 -5.25 7.24 -19.05
N HIS A 9 -3.94 7.40 -18.87
CA HIS A 9 -3.17 8.49 -19.47
C HIS A 9 -1.89 7.94 -20.12
N PRO A 10 -1.81 7.93 -21.46
CA PRO A 10 -0.57 7.59 -22.16
C PRO A 10 0.56 8.56 -21.80
N ALA A 11 1.74 8.02 -21.54
CA ALA A 11 2.94 8.76 -21.16
C ALA A 11 4.20 8.11 -21.79
N SER A 12 5.34 8.75 -21.60
CA SER A 12 6.64 8.24 -22.06
C SER A 12 7.65 8.23 -20.91
N LEU A 13 8.63 7.34 -21.04
CA LEU A 13 9.80 7.27 -20.17
C LEU A 13 10.93 8.09 -20.78
N ASP A 14 11.43 9.09 -20.05
CA ASP A 14 12.50 9.95 -20.52
C ASP A 14 13.90 9.32 -20.37
N PRO A 15 14.95 10.00 -20.87
CA PRO A 15 16.29 9.43 -20.83
C PRO A 15 16.86 9.10 -19.48
N GLU A 16 16.40 9.81 -18.45
CA GLU A 16 16.87 9.73 -17.07
C GLU A 16 15.95 8.86 -16.20
N SER A 17 15.13 8.01 -16.84
CA SER A 17 14.18 7.12 -16.17
C SER A 17 13.11 7.88 -15.38
N ARG A 18 12.65 9.00 -15.93
CA ARG A 18 11.59 9.81 -15.35
C ARG A 18 10.34 9.75 -16.22
N ILE A 19 9.19 9.79 -15.57
CA ILE A 19 7.88 9.83 -16.21
C ILE A 19 7.20 11.12 -15.79
N LEU A 20 6.80 11.94 -16.77
CA LEU A 20 6.04 13.15 -16.52
C LEU A 20 4.63 12.79 -16.06
N LEU A 21 4.19 13.34 -14.93
CA LEU A 21 2.83 13.14 -14.47
C LEU A 21 1.83 13.85 -15.43
N PRO A 22 0.87 13.12 -16.02
CA PRO A 22 -0.16 13.71 -16.89
C PRO A 22 -0.93 14.85 -16.22
N ALA A 23 -1.34 15.84 -17.03
CA ALA A 23 -1.95 17.08 -16.51
C ALA A 23 -3.19 16.86 -15.63
N PRO A 24 -4.13 15.94 -15.94
CA PRO A 24 -5.29 15.69 -15.07
C PRO A 24 -4.89 15.16 -13.69
N LEU A 25 -3.92 14.24 -13.64
CA LEU A 25 -3.41 13.66 -12.40
C LEU A 25 -2.60 14.68 -11.58
N ARG A 26 -1.86 15.56 -12.27
CA ARG A 26 -1.16 16.68 -11.64
C ARG A 26 -2.12 17.63 -10.93
N ARG A 27 -3.22 18.03 -11.60
CA ARG A 27 -4.26 18.90 -11.02
C ARG A 27 -4.90 18.25 -9.79
N ALA A 28 -5.32 16.99 -9.89
CA ALA A 28 -5.90 16.25 -8.76
C ALA A 28 -4.98 16.22 -7.53
N ARG A 29 -3.66 16.13 -7.74
CA ARG A 29 -2.67 16.22 -6.65
C ARG A 29 -2.59 17.63 -6.07
N GLU A 30 -2.52 18.65 -6.92
CA GLU A 30 -2.40 20.06 -6.53
C GLU A 30 -3.62 20.52 -5.72
N ASP A 31 -4.83 20.19 -6.18
CA ASP A 31 -6.08 20.49 -5.50
C ASP A 31 -6.13 19.86 -4.09
N ALA A 32 -5.59 18.65 -3.93
CA ALA A 32 -5.55 17.97 -2.63
C ALA A 32 -4.43 18.48 -1.70
N ALA A 33 -3.40 19.11 -2.27
CA ALA A 33 -2.21 19.60 -1.59
C ALA A 33 -2.27 21.08 -1.22
N GLU A 34 -3.35 21.79 -1.57
CA GLU A 34 -3.53 23.20 -1.23
C GLU A 34 -3.39 23.41 0.30
N GLY A 35 -2.35 24.16 0.68
CA GLY A 35 -1.99 24.43 2.08
C GLY A 35 -1.29 23.30 2.85
N ALA A 36 -0.95 22.18 2.20
CA ALA A 36 -0.33 21.02 2.83
C ALA A 36 1.17 20.90 2.54
N ALA A 37 1.94 20.41 3.51
CA ALA A 37 3.34 20.08 3.31
C ALA A 37 3.50 18.93 2.30
N PRO A 38 4.64 18.86 1.56
CA PRO A 38 4.91 17.73 0.67
C PRO A 38 4.90 16.41 1.43
N VAL A 39 4.10 15.45 0.96
CA VAL A 39 4.02 14.10 1.55
C VAL A 39 4.97 13.17 0.81
N PRO A 40 5.81 12.38 1.50
CA PRO A 40 6.66 11.38 0.86
C PRO A 40 5.85 10.36 0.07
N LEU A 41 6.39 9.90 -1.06
CA LEU A 41 5.77 8.89 -1.90
C LEU A 41 6.58 7.61 -1.85
N VAL A 42 5.88 6.49 -1.95
CA VAL A 42 6.49 5.16 -2.04
C VAL A 42 6.06 4.54 -3.36
N ALA A 43 7.04 4.12 -4.16
CA ALA A 43 6.84 3.29 -5.33
C ALA A 43 7.11 1.83 -4.98
N ASN A 44 6.31 0.88 -5.46
CA ASN A 44 6.59 -0.56 -5.36
C ASN A 44 6.09 -1.32 -6.60
N LEU A 45 6.48 -2.58 -6.72
CA LEU A 45 5.94 -3.49 -7.73
C LEU A 45 4.70 -4.19 -7.18
N GLU A 46 3.68 -4.31 -8.03
CA GLU A 46 2.42 -4.96 -7.72
C GLU A 46 2.32 -6.34 -8.41
N PRO A 47 1.47 -7.25 -7.90
CA PRO A 47 1.34 -8.60 -8.43
C PRO A 47 0.99 -8.66 -9.92
N GLU A 48 0.25 -7.66 -10.42
CA GLU A 48 -0.20 -7.55 -11.81
C GLU A 48 0.94 -7.08 -12.74
N GLY A 49 2.12 -6.78 -12.20
CA GLY A 49 3.30 -6.43 -12.98
C GLY A 49 3.42 -4.94 -13.32
N CYS A 50 2.74 -4.08 -12.57
CA CYS A 50 2.82 -2.62 -12.67
C CYS A 50 3.60 -2.00 -11.50
N LEU A 51 4.06 -0.77 -11.67
CA LEU A 51 4.56 0.03 -10.54
C LEU A 51 3.41 0.83 -9.94
N CYS A 52 3.22 0.74 -8.63
CA CYS A 52 2.29 1.60 -7.93
C CYS A 52 3.07 2.69 -7.19
N VAL A 53 2.61 3.94 -7.29
CA VAL A 53 3.07 5.06 -6.47
C VAL A 53 1.93 5.56 -5.62
N ARG A 54 2.16 5.60 -4.31
CA ARG A 54 1.20 6.10 -3.33
C ARG A 54 1.87 6.98 -2.30
N ARG A 55 1.08 7.77 -1.58
CA ARG A 55 1.59 8.51 -0.42
C ARG A 55 2.02 7.56 0.70
N ARG A 56 2.94 8.01 1.54
CA ARG A 56 3.46 7.21 2.65
C ARG A 56 2.38 6.74 3.62
N ASP A 57 1.37 7.57 3.92
CA ASP A 57 0.26 7.18 4.77
C ASP A 57 -0.57 6.04 4.16
N CYS A 58 -0.83 6.08 2.85
CA CYS A 58 -1.52 5.00 2.14
C CYS A 58 -0.68 3.71 2.13
N TRP A 59 0.64 3.83 1.99
CA TRP A 59 1.57 2.70 2.07
C TRP A 59 1.58 2.02 3.44
N GLU A 60 1.60 2.79 4.53
CA GLU A 60 1.56 2.21 5.87
C GLU A 60 0.26 1.47 6.15
N ARG A 61 -0.89 1.99 5.68
CA ARG A 61 -2.17 1.27 5.75
C ARG A 61 -2.09 -0.07 5.02
N HIS A 62 -1.59 -0.06 3.78
CA HIS A 62 -1.46 -1.28 2.99
C HIS A 62 -0.49 -2.31 3.61
N LEU A 63 0.61 -1.85 4.24
CA LEU A 63 1.50 -2.72 4.99
C LEU A 63 0.87 -3.32 6.25
N ALA A 64 -0.04 -2.59 6.92
CA ALA A 64 -0.72 -3.09 8.10
C ALA A 64 -1.58 -4.32 7.77
N ASP A 65 -2.29 -4.29 6.64
CA ASP A 65 -3.12 -5.41 6.16
C ASP A 65 -2.27 -6.66 5.91
N VAL A 66 -1.14 -6.49 5.23
CA VAL A 66 -0.21 -7.58 4.92
C VAL A 66 0.43 -8.16 6.19
N ARG A 67 0.78 -7.32 7.16
CA ARG A 67 1.29 -7.75 8.47
C ARG A 67 0.22 -8.50 9.28
N GLY A 68 -1.05 -8.17 9.10
CA GLY A 68 -2.19 -8.84 9.72
C GLY A 68 -2.34 -10.33 9.37
N LEU A 69 -1.78 -10.77 8.23
CA LEU A 69 -1.79 -12.18 7.81
C LEU A 69 -0.92 -13.10 8.70
N GLY A 70 -0.05 -12.51 9.54
CA GLY A 70 0.72 -13.22 10.56
C GLY A 70 2.07 -13.78 10.08
N PRO A 71 3.13 -13.71 10.90
CA PRO A 71 4.49 -14.07 10.47
C PRO A 71 4.69 -15.57 10.24
N ARG A 72 3.77 -16.42 10.71
CA ARG A 72 3.86 -17.89 10.55
C ARG A 72 3.36 -18.36 9.18
N ASP A 73 2.54 -17.60 8.48
CA ASP A 73 2.13 -17.94 7.12
C ASP A 73 3.29 -17.69 6.12
N ALA A 74 3.69 -18.75 5.42
CA ALA A 74 4.72 -18.67 4.39
C ALA A 74 4.32 -17.77 3.21
N ARG A 75 3.02 -17.67 2.88
CA ARG A 75 2.52 -16.76 1.84
C ARG A 75 2.68 -15.30 2.27
N ALA A 76 2.25 -14.98 3.49
CA ALA A 76 2.42 -13.64 4.08
C ALA A 76 3.89 -13.19 4.12
N ARG A 77 4.81 -14.09 4.52
CA ARG A 77 6.26 -13.79 4.51
C ARG A 77 6.79 -13.50 3.11
N ARG A 78 6.43 -14.31 2.10
CA ARG A 78 6.85 -14.10 0.71
C ARG A 78 6.33 -12.77 0.15
N LEU A 79 5.04 -12.48 0.36
CA LEU A 79 4.42 -11.23 -0.06
C LEU A 79 5.11 -10.02 0.57
N SER A 80 5.23 -10.02 1.90
CA SER A 80 5.89 -8.95 2.66
C SER A 80 7.33 -8.70 2.19
N MET A 81 8.09 -9.78 1.97
CA MET A 81 9.48 -9.71 1.52
C MET A 81 9.59 -9.11 0.12
N LEU A 82 8.73 -9.53 -0.82
CA LEU A 82 8.75 -8.99 -2.19
C LEU A 82 8.30 -7.53 -2.23
N MET A 83 7.25 -7.17 -1.48
CA MET A 83 6.79 -5.79 -1.35
C MET A 83 7.89 -4.90 -0.76
N GLY A 84 8.52 -5.31 0.34
CA GLY A 84 9.64 -4.57 0.93
C GLY A 84 10.84 -4.46 0.00
N ALA A 85 11.17 -5.52 -0.74
CA ALA A 85 12.28 -5.51 -1.69
C ALA A 85 12.04 -4.64 -2.93
N THR A 86 10.78 -4.30 -3.23
CA THR A 86 10.40 -3.46 -4.37
C THR A 86 10.00 -2.04 -3.97
N ALA A 87 9.75 -1.81 -2.68
CA ALA A 87 9.41 -0.49 -2.15
C ALA A 87 10.61 0.46 -2.16
N VAL A 88 10.43 1.65 -2.73
CA VAL A 88 11.42 2.73 -2.76
C VAL A 88 10.73 4.07 -2.57
N GLU A 89 11.38 5.00 -1.88
CA GLU A 89 10.91 6.37 -1.80
C GLU A 89 11.14 7.09 -3.14
N VAL A 90 10.14 7.85 -3.60
CA VAL A 90 10.21 8.62 -4.84
C VAL A 90 9.68 10.03 -4.62
N HIS A 91 10.10 10.97 -5.46
CA HIS A 91 9.71 12.37 -5.35
C HIS A 91 9.41 12.95 -6.73
N TYR A 92 8.49 13.91 -6.76
CA TYR A 92 8.31 14.76 -7.92
C TYR A 92 9.47 15.75 -8.02
N ASP A 93 10.01 15.93 -9.22
CA ASP A 93 10.87 17.08 -9.50
C ASP A 93 10.05 18.37 -9.73
N ARG A 94 10.74 19.48 -10.02
CA ARG A 94 10.12 20.79 -10.31
C ARG A 94 9.20 20.78 -11.52
N GLN A 95 9.33 19.80 -12.41
CA GLN A 95 8.53 19.64 -13.62
C GLN A 95 7.44 18.57 -13.43
N HIS A 96 7.24 18.08 -12.20
CA HIS A 96 6.30 17.02 -11.86
C HIS A 96 6.59 15.68 -12.53
N ARG A 97 7.88 15.39 -12.78
CA ARG A 97 8.32 14.06 -13.20
C ARG A 97 8.67 13.20 -11.99
N LEU A 98 8.36 11.91 -12.06
CA LEU A 98 8.77 10.90 -11.09
C LEU A 98 9.93 10.10 -11.65
N ARG A 99 11.04 10.02 -10.90
CA ARG A 99 12.17 9.18 -11.25
C ARG A 99 12.02 7.80 -10.62
N PHE A 100 12.14 6.75 -11.42
CA PHE A 100 12.12 5.37 -10.94
C PHE A 100 13.52 4.74 -11.04
N PRO A 101 13.92 3.93 -10.05
CA PRO A 101 15.10 3.10 -10.18
C PRO A 101 14.94 2.12 -11.35
N GLU A 102 15.97 1.98 -12.18
CA GLU A 102 15.95 1.11 -13.37
C GLU A 102 15.58 -0.34 -13.04
N ARG A 103 16.00 -0.84 -11.87
CA ARG A 103 15.63 -2.19 -11.39
C ARG A 103 14.11 -2.40 -11.27
N LEU A 104 13.36 -1.36 -10.92
CA LEU A 104 11.91 -1.42 -10.79
C LEU A 104 11.24 -1.36 -12.17
N LEU A 105 11.71 -0.46 -13.03
CA LEU A 105 11.25 -0.37 -14.42
C LEU A 105 11.41 -1.72 -15.13
N ARG A 106 12.59 -2.35 -15.04
CA ARG A 106 12.82 -3.69 -15.60
C ARG A 106 11.87 -4.76 -15.05
N ARG A 107 11.57 -4.74 -13.75
CA ARG A 107 10.62 -5.69 -13.13
C ARG A 107 9.18 -5.48 -13.62
N ALA A 108 8.77 -4.22 -13.81
CA ALA A 108 7.47 -3.86 -14.37
C ALA A 108 7.41 -4.00 -15.90
N GLY A 109 8.52 -4.37 -16.55
CA GLY A 109 8.60 -4.46 -18.01
C GLY A 109 8.53 -3.11 -18.71
N ILE A 110 8.68 -2.01 -17.98
CA ILE A 110 8.66 -0.65 -18.55
C ILE A 110 10.04 -0.39 -19.14
N ALA A 111 10.08 -0.27 -20.46
CA ALA A 111 11.25 0.14 -21.21
C ALA A 111 11.02 1.50 -21.88
N ARG A 112 12.10 2.09 -22.38
CA ARG A 112 11.97 3.23 -23.28
C ARG A 112 11.56 2.72 -24.65
N GLY A 113 10.47 3.27 -25.20
CA GLY A 113 10.13 3.12 -26.62
C GLY A 113 10.85 4.14 -27.49
N ASP A 114 10.51 4.18 -28.78
CA ASP A 114 10.98 5.24 -29.67
C ASP A 114 10.48 6.62 -29.20
N GLU A 115 11.14 7.72 -29.58
CA GLU A 115 10.83 9.07 -29.06
C GLU A 115 9.36 9.51 -29.29
N GLU A 116 8.73 9.00 -30.35
CA GLU A 116 7.33 9.27 -30.68
C GLU A 116 6.36 8.31 -29.96
N GLU A 117 6.86 7.24 -29.34
CA GLU A 117 6.05 6.19 -28.75
C GLU A 117 5.77 6.43 -27.27
N ARG A 118 4.48 6.51 -26.94
CA ARG A 118 3.99 6.51 -25.56
C ARG A 118 3.96 5.09 -24.99
N SER A 119 5.16 4.58 -24.70
CA SER A 119 5.41 3.23 -24.17
C SER A 119 4.88 2.98 -22.76
N VAL A 120 4.44 4.03 -22.06
CA VAL A 120 3.92 3.94 -20.68
C VAL A 120 2.45 4.30 -20.65
N VAL A 121 1.70 3.61 -19.80
CA VAL A 121 0.34 4.01 -19.42
C VAL A 121 0.30 4.33 -17.92
N VAL A 122 -0.15 5.53 -17.57
CA VAL A 122 -0.37 5.95 -16.19
C VAL A 122 -1.86 5.90 -15.89
N VAL A 123 -2.25 5.03 -14.97
CA VAL A 123 -3.64 4.86 -14.54
C VAL A 123 -3.80 5.52 -13.17
N GLY A 124 -4.76 6.43 -13.07
CA GLY A 124 -5.24 6.91 -11.79
C GLY A 124 -6.17 5.88 -11.16
N HIS A 125 -5.79 5.36 -10.01
CA HIS A 125 -6.51 4.32 -9.28
C HIS A 125 -6.84 4.81 -7.87
N PHE A 126 -7.72 5.81 -7.81
CA PHE A 126 -8.23 6.44 -6.60
C PHE A 126 -7.11 7.07 -5.76
N GLU A 127 -6.61 6.38 -4.74
CA GLU A 127 -5.57 6.92 -3.84
C GLU A 127 -4.14 6.71 -4.36
N ASP A 128 -3.98 5.94 -5.44
CA ASP A 128 -2.67 5.60 -6.00
C ASP A 128 -2.58 5.77 -7.52
N LEU A 129 -1.35 5.80 -8.02
CA LEU A 129 -1.02 5.88 -9.44
C LEU A 129 -0.36 4.57 -9.86
N ARG A 130 -0.86 3.96 -10.93
CA ARG A 130 -0.29 2.74 -11.51
C ARG A 130 0.41 3.06 -12.82
N PHE A 131 1.66 2.63 -12.95
CA PHE A 131 2.48 2.83 -14.14
C PHE A 131 2.71 1.47 -14.79
N TRP A 132 2.34 1.40 -16.05
CA TRP A 132 2.36 0.17 -16.83
C TRP A 132 3.19 0.33 -18.08
N ASP A 133 3.79 -0.77 -18.50
CA ASP A 133 4.10 -0.94 -19.91
C ASP A 133 2.79 -0.98 -20.72
N ARG A 134 2.80 -0.36 -21.89
CA ARG A 134 1.60 -0.19 -22.72
C ARG A 134 0.97 -1.53 -23.14
N GLU A 135 1.77 -2.51 -23.54
CA GLU A 135 1.26 -3.80 -23.99
C GLU A 135 0.72 -4.62 -22.82
N ARG A 136 1.42 -4.60 -21.68
CA ARG A 136 0.94 -5.22 -20.44
C ARG A 136 -0.39 -4.64 -20.00
N TRP A 137 -0.54 -3.32 -20.05
CA TRP A 137 -1.81 -2.68 -19.73
C TRP A 137 -2.91 -3.10 -20.70
N ALA A 138 -2.65 -3.10 -22.01
CA ALA A 138 -3.64 -3.53 -23.00
C ALA A 138 -4.11 -4.98 -22.75
N SER A 139 -3.19 -5.88 -22.42
CA SER A 139 -3.52 -7.28 -22.09
C SER A 139 -4.31 -7.39 -20.78
N PHE A 140 -3.85 -6.72 -19.72
CA PHE A 140 -4.52 -6.74 -18.41
C PHE A 140 -5.92 -6.13 -18.48
N SER A 141 -6.06 -4.94 -19.07
CA SER A 141 -7.34 -4.23 -19.18
C SER A 141 -8.36 -5.01 -20.01
N ALA A 142 -7.93 -5.67 -21.10
CA ALA A 142 -8.80 -6.51 -21.91
C ALA A 142 -9.31 -7.75 -21.14
N GLU A 143 -8.47 -8.36 -20.31
CA GLU A 143 -8.90 -9.46 -19.43
C GLU A 143 -9.84 -8.96 -18.33
N ALA A 144 -9.45 -7.89 -17.62
CA ALA A 144 -10.28 -7.28 -16.58
C ALA A 144 -11.66 -6.86 -17.12
N GLN A 145 -11.73 -6.38 -18.36
CA GLN A 145 -12.99 -6.02 -19.00
C GLN A 145 -13.86 -7.26 -19.31
N ARG A 146 -13.27 -8.41 -19.64
CA ARG A 146 -14.00 -9.66 -19.84
C ARG A 146 -14.58 -10.20 -18.53
N CYS A 147 -13.82 -10.12 -17.45
CA CYS A 147 -14.21 -10.61 -16.13
C CYS A 147 -15.07 -9.62 -15.32
N TYR A 148 -15.22 -8.38 -15.79
CA TYR A 148 -15.76 -7.26 -15.00
C TYR A 148 -17.09 -7.56 -14.30
N ALA A 149 -18.03 -8.24 -14.97
CA ALA A 149 -19.33 -8.57 -14.39
C ALA A 149 -19.20 -9.62 -13.26
N GLU A 150 -18.43 -10.68 -13.50
CA GLU A 150 -18.19 -11.76 -12.52
C GLU A 150 -17.42 -11.23 -11.30
N ASP A 151 -16.39 -10.40 -11.52
CA ASP A 151 -15.62 -9.80 -10.44
C ASP A 151 -16.47 -8.86 -9.57
N LEU A 152 -17.40 -8.12 -10.18
CA LEU A 152 -18.33 -7.26 -9.46
C LEU A 152 -19.30 -8.07 -8.59
N GLU A 153 -19.85 -9.18 -9.12
CA GLU A 153 -20.71 -10.09 -8.37
C GLU A 153 -19.95 -10.73 -7.19
N TYR A 154 -18.73 -11.20 -7.43
CA TYR A 154 -17.86 -11.74 -6.38
C TYR A 154 -17.58 -10.72 -5.28
N ALA A 155 -17.25 -9.48 -5.63
CA ALA A 155 -16.99 -8.42 -4.68
C ALA A 155 -18.21 -8.11 -3.79
N GLN A 156 -19.42 -8.17 -4.35
CA GLN A 156 -20.67 -7.97 -3.60
C GLN A 156 -21.04 -9.16 -2.71
N ALA A 157 -20.66 -10.38 -3.09
CA ALA A 157 -20.94 -11.60 -2.33
C ALA A 157 -19.89 -11.92 -1.23
N SER A 158 -18.67 -11.39 -1.35
CA SER A 158 -17.57 -11.73 -0.45
C SER A 158 -17.72 -11.08 0.93
N PRO A 159 -17.55 -11.82 2.05
CA PRO A 159 -17.64 -11.28 3.42
C PRO A 159 -16.54 -10.27 3.76
N ALA A 160 -15.46 -10.21 2.97
CA ALA A 160 -14.40 -9.20 3.11
C ALA A 160 -14.83 -7.79 2.65
N SER A 161 -16.00 -7.64 2.02
CA SER A 161 -16.58 -6.34 1.65
C SER A 161 -17.31 -5.64 2.81
N VAL A 162 -17.61 -6.36 3.90
CA VAL A 162 -18.23 -5.78 5.09
C VAL A 162 -17.11 -5.18 5.95
N PRO A 163 -17.04 -3.85 6.15
CA PRO A 163 -16.06 -3.28 7.07
C PRO A 163 -16.26 -3.93 8.46
N PRO A 164 -15.19 -4.18 9.23
CA PRO A 164 -15.34 -4.76 10.56
C PRO A 164 -16.33 -3.88 11.32
N ARG A 165 -17.47 -4.47 11.74
CA ARG A 165 -18.43 -3.74 12.58
C ARG A 165 -17.65 -3.21 13.77
N SER A 166 -17.58 -1.90 13.90
CA SER A 166 -17.16 -1.29 15.17
C SER A 166 -17.96 -2.00 16.26
N PRO A 167 -17.34 -2.50 17.33
CA PRO A 167 -18.11 -3.01 18.45
C PRO A 167 -18.89 -1.82 19.00
N SER A 168 -20.15 -1.68 18.59
CA SER A 168 -21.10 -0.81 19.25
C SER A 168 -21.06 -1.21 20.71
N GLY A 169 -20.65 -0.27 21.55
CA GLY A 169 -20.42 -0.48 22.95
C GLY A 169 -21.70 -0.94 23.63
N GLU A 170 -21.82 -2.25 23.83
CA GLU A 170 -22.62 -2.82 24.88
C GLU A 170 -21.66 -3.62 25.76
N SER A 171 -21.05 -2.90 26.70
CA SER A 171 -20.51 -3.55 27.89
C SER A 171 -21.69 -4.17 28.64
N PRO A 172 -21.68 -5.48 28.94
CA PRO A 172 -22.62 -6.00 29.90
C PRO A 172 -22.31 -5.34 31.24
N ALA A 173 -23.33 -4.75 31.85
CA ALA A 173 -23.23 -4.14 33.16
C ALA A 173 -22.68 -5.17 34.16
N VAL A 174 -21.47 -4.93 34.68
CA VAL A 174 -20.96 -5.62 35.86
C VAL A 174 -21.78 -5.14 37.05
N GLY A 175 -22.67 -6.01 37.51
CA GLY A 175 -23.32 -5.89 38.81
C GLY A 175 -22.24 -5.82 39.89
N SER A 176 -22.29 -4.76 40.68
CA SER A 176 -21.42 -4.56 41.83
C SER A 176 -22.00 -5.33 43.01
N ASP A 177 -21.46 -6.52 43.28
CA ASP A 177 -21.70 -7.21 44.55
C ASP A 177 -20.40 -7.39 45.34
N GLY A 178 -20.37 -6.66 46.45
CA GLY A 178 -19.58 -6.76 47.68
C GLY A 178 -18.36 -7.66 47.73
N PHE A 179 -17.18 -7.04 47.85
CA PHE A 179 -16.02 -7.66 48.48
C PHE A 179 -15.67 -6.91 49.78
N SER A 180 -15.88 -7.56 50.92
CA SER A 180 -15.35 -7.13 52.22
C SER A 180 -13.96 -7.76 52.45
N PRO A 181 -13.00 -7.08 53.10
CA PRO A 181 -11.65 -7.58 53.25
C PRO A 181 -11.50 -8.41 54.54
N GLY A 182 -10.88 -9.59 54.45
CA GLY A 182 -10.49 -10.35 55.64
C GLY A 182 -9.91 -11.71 55.30
N GLY A 183 -8.60 -11.88 55.50
CA GLY A 183 -7.95 -13.19 55.45
C GLY A 183 -6.44 -13.10 55.26
N ALA A 184 -5.71 -13.47 56.32
CA ALA A 184 -4.27 -13.31 56.49
C ALA A 184 -3.40 -14.18 55.56
N LEU A 185 -2.18 -13.70 55.30
CA LEU A 185 -1.05 -14.45 54.74
C LEU A 185 -0.24 -15.10 55.88
N PRO A 186 0.29 -16.32 55.71
CA PRO A 186 1.61 -16.71 56.18
C PRO A 186 2.58 -16.77 54.99
N GLY A 187 3.76 -16.14 55.05
CA GLY A 187 4.99 -16.76 55.57
C GLY A 187 5.69 -17.52 54.44
N ASP A 188 6.49 -16.84 53.61
CA ASP A 188 7.96 -16.71 53.69
C ASP A 188 8.72 -17.98 53.26
N ALA A 189 9.49 -17.86 52.16
CA ALA A 189 10.75 -18.58 51.92
C ALA A 189 11.34 -18.13 50.57
N GLY A 190 12.48 -17.45 50.63
CA GLY A 190 13.06 -16.76 49.49
C GLY A 190 13.81 -17.62 48.46
N LEU A 191 14.20 -16.96 47.39
CA LEU A 191 15.39 -17.31 46.61
C LEU A 191 15.96 -16.03 45.98
N ARG A 192 17.22 -15.71 46.33
CA ARG A 192 18.00 -14.59 45.78
C ARG A 192 18.42 -14.86 44.33
N PRO A 193 18.65 -13.81 43.51
CA PRO A 193 19.16 -13.95 42.14
C PRO A 193 20.67 -14.24 42.12
N GLN A 194 21.11 -15.18 41.28
CA GLN A 194 22.53 -15.33 40.92
C GLN A 194 22.84 -14.54 39.64
N ALA A 195 23.94 -13.79 39.70
CA ALA A 195 24.53 -13.03 38.61
C ALA A 195 25.29 -13.94 37.61
N PRO A 196 25.48 -13.51 36.35
CA PRO A 196 26.22 -14.28 35.35
C PRO A 196 27.75 -14.12 35.53
N PRO A 197 28.57 -15.13 35.18
CA PRO A 197 30.02 -14.97 35.15
C PRO A 197 30.48 -14.21 33.89
N SER A 198 31.48 -13.35 34.07
CA SER A 198 32.25 -12.71 32.99
C SER A 198 33.64 -13.32 32.93
N ALA A 199 34.03 -13.83 31.75
CA ALA A 199 35.35 -13.80 31.09
C ALA A 199 35.37 -14.85 29.98
#